data_AF-A0A5B2W455-F1
#
_entry.id   AF-A0A5B2W455-F1
#
_cell.length_a   1.000
_cell.length_b   1.000
_cell.length_c   1.000
_cell.angle_alpha   90.00
_cell.angle_beta   90.00
_cell.angle_gamma   90.00
#
_symmetry.space_group_name_H-M   'P 1'
#
loop_
_entity.id
_entity.type
_entity.pdbx_description
1 polymer ?
#
loop_
_entity_poly.entity_id
_entity_poly.type
_entity_poly.pdbx_seq_one_letter_code
_entity_poly.pdbx_strand_id
1 'polypeptide(L)'
;MAVFDLREIFERVFGYSPPPEPPEFPDAPPRLETSILAQPYYLEDAVGREFFMPVTIDGYLIPFAVMSMYWKKTYISTSMPERGGSVKELISIDDYVFEIRGICLNDGNDFPEQDIIDLHNLFKKNSSVTMRSALSAIVLKGEFDERVIIRDVRWPDMQGVQHARAFEMTVESDMIFELEISQ
;
A
#
# COMPACT_ATOMS: atom_id res chain seq x y z
N MET A 1 -32.94 -49.48 13.11
CA MET A 1 -32.26 -48.36 12.44
C MET A 1 -31.68 -48.91 11.15
N ALA A 2 -32.18 -48.49 9.99
CA ALA A 2 -31.61 -48.94 8.71
C ALA A 2 -30.28 -48.19 8.51
N VAL A 3 -29.18 -48.94 8.44
CA VAL A 3 -27.86 -48.41 8.12
C VAL A 3 -27.77 -48.41 6.60
N PHE A 4 -27.76 -47.22 5.99
CA PHE A 4 -27.59 -47.07 4.55
C PHE A 4 -26.12 -46.80 4.27
N ASP A 5 -25.48 -47.64 3.46
CA ASP A 5 -24.13 -47.36 2.97
C ASP A 5 -24.23 -46.37 1.80
N LEU A 6 -23.76 -45.14 2.03
CA LEU A 6 -23.75 -44.06 1.05
C LEU A 6 -23.00 -44.44 -0.23
N ARG A 7 -22.02 -45.37 -0.14
CA ARG A 7 -21.23 -45.82 -1.29
C ARG A 7 -22.07 -46.65 -2.27
N GLU A 8 -22.87 -47.59 -1.76
CA GLU A 8 -23.78 -48.39 -2.61
C GLU A 8 -24.84 -47.53 -3.28
N ILE A 9 -25.34 -46.49 -2.57
CA ILE A 9 -26.31 -45.56 -3.16
C ILE A 9 -25.68 -44.76 -4.29
N PHE A 10 -24.43 -44.29 -4.11
CA PHE A 10 -23.72 -43.51 -5.12
C PHE A 10 -23.39 -44.33 -6.37
N GLU A 11 -22.89 -45.56 -6.20
CA GLU A 11 -22.63 -46.48 -7.31
C GLU A 11 -23.92 -46.83 -8.08
N ARG A 12 -25.02 -47.08 -7.37
CA ARG A 12 -26.30 -47.42 -8.00
C ARG A 12 -26.92 -46.26 -8.79
N VAL A 13 -26.68 -45.02 -8.37
CA VAL A 13 -27.25 -43.83 -9.03
C VAL A 13 -26.35 -43.32 -10.17
N PHE A 14 -25.02 -43.36 -10.00
CA PHE A 14 -24.10 -42.70 -10.93
C PHE A 14 -23.17 -43.64 -11.70
N GLY A 15 -23.17 -44.95 -11.40
CA GLY A 15 -22.43 -45.96 -12.16
C GLY A 15 -20.91 -45.92 -11.97
N TYR A 16 -20.40 -45.10 -11.04
CA TYR A 16 -18.99 -45.09 -10.65
C TYR A 16 -18.85 -44.88 -9.14
N SER A 17 -17.80 -45.45 -8.56
CA SER A 17 -17.41 -45.24 -7.17
C SER A 17 -16.47 -44.03 -7.11
N PRO A 18 -16.71 -43.00 -6.27
CA PRO A 18 -15.73 -41.94 -6.07
C PRO A 18 -14.41 -42.55 -5.58
N PRO A 19 -13.24 -42.02 -6.00
CA PRO A 19 -11.95 -42.50 -5.54
C PRO A 19 -11.93 -42.58 -4.00
N PRO A 20 -11.41 -43.67 -3.40
CA PRO A 20 -11.38 -43.84 -1.94
C PRO A 20 -10.45 -42.83 -1.26
N GLU A 21 -9.53 -42.25 -2.04
CA GLU A 21 -8.57 -41.28 -1.58
C GLU A 21 -9.16 -39.87 -1.67
N PRO A 22 -9.12 -39.08 -0.58
CA PRO A 22 -9.47 -37.68 -0.65
C PRO A 22 -8.56 -36.98 -1.68
N PRO A 23 -9.08 -36.01 -2.44
CA PRO A 23 -8.25 -35.27 -3.38
C PRO A 23 -7.05 -34.65 -2.63
N GLU A 24 -5.83 -34.97 -3.07
CA GLU A 24 -4.63 -34.30 -2.60
C GLU A 24 -4.67 -32.85 -3.07
N PHE A 25 -4.99 -31.94 -2.17
CA PHE A 25 -4.73 -30.53 -2.39
C PHE A 25 -3.24 -30.32 -2.18
N PRO A 26 -2.50 -29.73 -3.14
CA PRO A 26 -1.12 -29.36 -2.89
C PRO A 26 -1.07 -28.44 -1.66
N ASP A 27 -0.10 -28.65 -0.79
CA ASP A 27 0.16 -27.75 0.33
C ASP A 27 0.22 -26.31 -0.17
N ALA A 28 -0.33 -25.38 0.61
CA ALA A 28 -0.33 -23.97 0.24
C ALA A 28 1.12 -23.56 -0.11
N PRO A 29 1.33 -22.85 -1.24
CA PRO A 29 2.67 -22.44 -1.63
C PRO A 29 3.32 -21.62 -0.51
N PRO A 30 4.66 -21.68 -0.38
CA PRO A 30 5.35 -20.92 0.65
C PRO A 30 5.03 -19.43 0.51
N ARG A 31 4.94 -18.75 1.66
CA ARG A 31 4.69 -17.31 1.73
C ARG A 31 5.74 -16.56 0.91
N LEU A 32 5.28 -15.62 0.10
CA LEU A 32 6.18 -14.70 -0.60
C LEU A 32 6.62 -13.60 0.35
N GLU A 33 7.92 -13.47 0.56
CA GLU A 33 8.50 -12.46 1.46
C GLU A 33 8.80 -11.13 0.75
N THR A 34 8.97 -11.17 -0.57
CA THR A 34 9.36 -10.00 -1.38
C THR A 34 8.51 -9.86 -2.61
N SER A 35 8.27 -8.62 -3.00
CA SER A 35 7.65 -8.27 -4.28
C SER A 35 8.58 -8.55 -5.46
N ILE A 36 8.01 -8.59 -6.67
CA ILE A 36 8.75 -8.69 -7.93
C ILE A 36 9.78 -7.56 -8.07
N LEU A 37 9.51 -6.40 -7.46
CA LEU A 37 10.38 -5.22 -7.49
C LEU A 37 11.43 -5.20 -6.37
N ALA A 38 11.62 -6.32 -5.67
CA ALA A 38 12.58 -6.50 -4.57
C ALA A 38 12.31 -5.64 -3.32
N GLN A 39 11.09 -5.15 -3.15
CA GLN A 39 10.63 -4.54 -1.89
C GLN A 39 10.07 -5.62 -0.95
N PRO A 40 10.34 -5.57 0.37
CA PRO A 40 9.82 -6.53 1.33
C PRO A 40 8.31 -6.38 1.52
N TYR A 41 7.62 -7.50 1.68
CA TYR A 41 6.21 -7.52 2.07
C TYR A 41 6.03 -7.44 3.58
N TYR A 42 7.01 -7.88 4.36
CA TYR A 42 6.93 -7.95 5.82
C TYR A 42 8.17 -7.34 6.45
N LEU A 43 7.96 -6.67 7.58
CA LEU A 43 9.03 -6.15 8.41
C LEU A 43 8.57 -6.16 9.87
N GLU A 44 9.52 -6.37 10.78
CA GLU A 44 9.27 -6.33 12.22
C GLU A 44 9.49 -4.93 12.76
N ASP A 45 8.49 -4.40 13.45
CA ASP A 45 8.59 -3.11 14.15
C ASP A 45 9.51 -3.22 15.40
N ALA A 46 9.83 -2.09 16.02
CA ALA A 46 10.63 -2.00 17.26
C ALA A 46 10.07 -2.87 18.40
N VAL A 47 8.76 -3.13 18.40
CA VAL A 47 8.03 -3.95 19.40
C VAL A 47 8.04 -5.46 19.03
N GLY A 48 8.73 -5.85 17.94
CA GLY A 48 8.80 -7.24 17.46
C GLY A 48 7.52 -7.73 16.77
N ARG A 49 6.67 -6.80 16.33
CA ARG A 49 5.42 -7.12 15.65
C ARG A 49 5.63 -7.05 14.14
N GLU A 50 5.35 -8.16 13.45
CA GLU A 50 5.39 -8.18 11.99
C GLU A 50 4.18 -7.42 11.42
N PHE A 51 4.42 -6.58 10.42
CA PHE A 51 3.35 -5.92 9.67
C PHE A 51 3.58 -5.99 8.15
N PHE A 52 2.46 -5.97 7.41
CA PHE A 52 2.43 -6.15 5.96
C PHE A 52 2.54 -4.80 5.24
N MET A 53 3.35 -4.76 4.18
CA MET A 53 3.67 -3.60 3.35
C MET A 53 4.25 -2.43 4.15
N PRO A 54 5.46 -2.59 4.70
CA PRO A 54 6.14 -1.51 5.39
C PRO A 54 6.34 -0.30 4.46
N VAL A 55 6.32 0.89 5.06
CA VAL A 55 6.61 2.15 4.38
C VAL A 55 7.84 2.76 5.04
N THR A 56 8.87 3.03 4.25
CA THR A 56 10.08 3.71 4.70
C THR A 56 10.27 4.99 3.91
N ILE A 57 10.66 6.07 4.59
CA ILE A 57 10.96 7.36 3.97
C ILE A 57 12.36 7.77 4.42
N ASP A 58 13.29 7.95 3.48
CA ASP A 58 14.71 8.20 3.75
C ASP A 58 15.35 7.18 4.73
N GLY A 59 14.86 5.94 4.72
CA GLY A 59 15.29 4.88 5.64
C GLY A 59 14.66 4.94 7.03
N TYR A 60 13.86 5.96 7.34
CA TYR A 60 13.02 5.97 8.54
C TYR A 60 11.78 5.10 8.30
N LEU A 61 11.58 4.11 9.17
CA LEU A 61 10.41 3.24 9.13
C LEU A 61 9.22 3.99 9.73
N ILE A 62 8.15 4.12 8.95
CA ILE A 62 6.93 4.79 9.41
C ILE A 62 6.16 3.82 10.33
N PRO A 63 5.91 4.19 11.60
CA PRO A 63 5.33 3.28 12.58
C PRO A 63 3.86 3.00 12.28
N PHE A 64 3.50 1.71 12.30
CA PHE A 64 2.14 1.20 12.05
C PHE A 64 1.48 1.78 10.78
N ALA A 65 2.28 1.96 9.73
CA ALA A 65 1.84 2.60 8.50
C ALA A 65 0.82 1.76 7.71
N VAL A 66 -0.22 2.42 7.23
CA VAL A 66 -1.09 1.96 6.14
C VAL A 66 -1.07 3.00 5.03
N MET A 67 -1.05 2.54 3.78
CA MET A 67 -0.92 3.42 2.62
C MET A 67 -2.06 3.21 1.63
N SER A 68 -2.69 4.30 1.20
CA SER A 68 -3.52 4.37 0.00
C SER A 68 -2.75 5.06 -1.11
N MET A 69 -3.12 4.81 -2.36
CA MET A 69 -2.52 5.44 -3.53
C MET A 69 -3.61 5.74 -4.55
N TYR A 70 -3.58 6.93 -5.14
CA TYR A 70 -4.46 7.32 -6.23
C TYR A 70 -3.76 8.27 -7.21
N TRP A 71 -4.22 8.28 -8.45
CA TRP A 71 -3.79 9.21 -9.49
C TRP A 71 -4.94 9.35 -10.50
N LYS A 72 -4.91 10.41 -11.30
CA LYS A 72 -5.95 10.68 -12.30
C LYS A 72 -5.33 11.11 -13.62
N LYS A 73 -6.12 11.04 -14.68
CA LYS A 73 -5.73 11.61 -15.98
C LYS A 73 -6.37 12.98 -16.13
N THR A 74 -5.60 13.94 -16.62
CA THR A 74 -6.12 15.19 -17.12
C THR A 74 -6.58 14.99 -18.57
N TYR A 75 -7.85 15.30 -18.85
CA TYR A 75 -8.45 15.12 -20.18
C TYR A 75 -9.50 16.18 -20.48
N ILE A 76 -9.68 16.48 -21.77
CA ILE A 76 -10.73 17.37 -22.28
C ILE A 76 -11.88 16.52 -22.83
N SER A 77 -13.11 16.95 -22.57
CA SER A 77 -14.32 16.24 -22.98
C SER A 77 -15.24 17.15 -23.78
N THR A 78 -15.31 16.94 -25.09
CA THR A 78 -16.15 17.75 -25.99
C THR A 78 -17.40 16.98 -26.37
N SER A 79 -18.57 17.49 -25.97
CA SER A 79 -19.86 16.89 -26.34
C SER A 79 -20.13 17.04 -27.82
N MET A 80 -20.63 15.98 -28.48
CA MET A 80 -20.93 15.99 -29.90
C MET A 80 -22.43 16.13 -30.13
N PRO A 81 -22.91 17.15 -30.87
CA PRO A 81 -24.34 17.41 -31.03
C PRO A 81 -25.08 16.37 -31.89
N GLU A 82 -24.40 15.73 -32.85
CA GLU A 82 -25.02 14.80 -33.81
C GLU A 82 -24.82 13.31 -33.49
N ARG A 83 -24.02 13.00 -32.47
CA ARG A 83 -23.75 11.63 -32.03
C ARG A 83 -23.88 11.55 -30.53
N GLY A 84 -24.62 10.57 -30.02
CA GLY A 84 -24.66 10.30 -28.59
C GLY A 84 -23.23 10.07 -28.05
N GLY A 85 -22.76 10.97 -27.19
CA GLY A 85 -21.46 10.86 -26.53
C GLY A 85 -20.60 12.12 -26.61
N SER A 86 -19.34 11.98 -26.19
CA SER A 86 -18.33 13.04 -26.20
C SER A 86 -17.01 12.48 -26.70
N VAL A 87 -16.22 13.32 -27.37
CA VAL A 87 -14.82 13.01 -27.69
C VAL A 87 -13.97 13.32 -26.47
N LYS A 88 -13.10 12.39 -26.08
CA LYS A 88 -12.15 12.56 -24.98
C LYS A 88 -10.74 12.73 -25.54
N GLU A 89 -10.07 13.80 -25.14
CA GLU A 89 -8.68 14.06 -25.48
C GLU A 89 -7.84 13.93 -24.21
N LEU A 90 -6.94 12.97 -24.17
CA LEU A 90 -6.05 12.74 -23.02
C LEU A 90 -4.89 13.73 -23.10
N ILE A 91 -4.66 14.51 -22.04
CA ILE A 91 -3.58 15.51 -21.97
C ILE A 91 -2.37 14.91 -21.26
N SER A 92 -2.56 14.47 -20.01
CA SER A 92 -1.48 13.96 -19.16
C SER A 92 -2.02 13.00 -18.10
N ILE A 93 -1.09 12.31 -17.45
CA ILE A 93 -1.33 11.65 -16.17
C ILE A 93 -0.84 12.63 -15.10
N ASP A 94 -1.64 12.83 -14.05
CA ASP A 94 -1.26 13.66 -12.91
C ASP A 94 -0.33 12.88 -11.97
N ASP A 95 0.30 13.59 -11.04
CA ASP A 95 1.20 12.99 -10.05
C ASP A 95 0.53 11.87 -9.24
N TYR A 96 1.34 10.87 -8.87
CA TYR A 96 0.89 9.82 -7.98
C TYR A 96 0.82 10.36 -6.55
N VAL A 97 -0.37 10.31 -5.97
CA VAL A 97 -0.61 10.75 -4.60
C VAL A 97 -0.75 9.54 -3.69
N PHE A 98 -0.05 9.57 -2.57
CA PHE A 98 -0.10 8.54 -1.55
C PHE A 98 -0.56 9.14 -0.24
N GLU A 99 -1.55 8.51 0.39
CA GLU A 99 -1.97 8.89 1.74
C GLU A 99 -1.51 7.81 2.72
N ILE A 100 -0.61 8.21 3.60
CA ILE A 100 -0.02 7.36 4.61
C ILE A 100 -0.68 7.72 5.94
N ARG A 101 -1.17 6.72 6.66
CA ARG A 101 -1.68 6.88 8.02
C ARG A 101 -0.92 5.95 8.93
N GLY A 102 -0.56 6.41 10.10
CA GLY A 102 0.18 5.59 11.07
C GLY A 102 -0.14 6.01 12.50
N ILE A 103 0.48 5.30 13.44
CA ILE A 103 0.32 5.55 14.86
C ILE A 103 1.71 5.56 15.48
N CYS A 104 2.11 6.70 16.04
CA CYS A 104 3.28 6.78 16.91
C CYS A 104 2.94 6.11 18.24
N LEU A 105 3.82 5.24 18.73
CA LEU A 105 3.63 4.50 19.97
C LEU A 105 4.87 4.61 20.84
N ASN A 106 4.66 4.63 22.16
CA ASN A 106 5.75 4.60 23.13
C ASN A 106 5.53 3.47 24.13
N ASP A 107 6.45 2.52 24.17
CA ASP A 107 6.41 1.34 25.03
C ASP A 107 6.48 1.69 26.53
N GLY A 108 6.94 2.89 26.87
CA GLY A 108 6.98 3.43 28.24
C GLY A 108 5.61 3.85 28.78
N ASN A 109 4.53 3.70 28.01
CA ASN A 109 3.17 4.17 28.33
C ASN A 109 3.06 5.70 28.50
N ASP A 110 4.06 6.43 28.00
CA ASP A 110 4.15 7.89 27.98
C ASP A 110 3.90 8.45 26.58
N PHE A 111 3.78 9.77 26.47
CA PHE A 111 3.54 10.41 25.18
C PHE A 111 4.66 10.08 24.18
N PRO A 112 4.34 9.69 22.92
CA PRO A 112 5.33 9.33 21.90
C PRO A 112 5.99 10.58 21.29
N GLU A 113 6.67 11.36 22.13
CA GLU A 113 7.27 12.64 21.74
C GLU A 113 8.39 12.47 20.70
N GLN A 114 9.21 11.43 20.86
CA GLN A 114 10.36 11.18 19.97
C GLN A 114 9.90 10.90 18.53
N ASP A 115 8.92 10.02 18.33
CA ASP A 115 8.35 9.72 17.01
C ASP A 115 7.76 10.97 16.34
N ILE A 116 7.08 11.82 17.13
CA ILE A 116 6.50 13.06 16.63
C ILE A 116 7.60 14.04 16.20
N ILE A 117 8.69 14.14 16.96
CA ILE A 117 9.86 14.95 16.62
C ILE A 117 10.52 14.41 15.33
N ASP A 118 10.65 13.10 15.20
CA ASP A 118 11.28 12.48 14.03
C ASP A 118 10.45 12.67 12.76
N LEU A 119 9.12 12.51 12.85
CA LEU A 119 8.20 12.84 11.76
C LEU A 119 8.24 14.34 11.42
N HIS A 120 8.33 15.22 12.41
CA HIS A 120 8.48 16.65 12.18
C HIS A 120 9.80 16.99 11.48
N ASN A 121 10.90 16.36 11.90
CA ASN A 121 12.22 16.55 11.28
C ASN A 121 12.24 16.03 9.83
N LEU A 122 11.55 14.93 9.57
CA LEU A 122 11.36 14.40 8.22
C LEU A 122 10.61 15.40 7.33
N PHE A 123 9.50 15.95 7.83
CA PHE A 123 8.71 16.96 7.10
C PHE A 123 9.46 18.28 6.88
N LYS A 124 10.33 18.67 7.82
CA LYS A 124 11.11 19.91 7.76
C LYS A 124 12.16 19.92 6.63
N LYS A 125 12.50 18.75 6.07
CA LYS A 125 13.41 18.67 4.92
C LYS A 125 12.75 19.30 3.70
N ASN A 126 13.26 20.46 3.26
CA ASN A 126 12.80 21.14 2.04
C ASN A 126 13.38 20.50 0.77
N SER A 127 13.26 19.19 0.64
CA SER A 127 13.79 18.42 -0.50
C SER A 127 12.92 17.20 -0.77
N SER A 128 13.02 16.67 -1.99
CA SER A 128 12.49 15.34 -2.31
C SER A 128 13.09 14.30 -1.37
N VAL A 129 12.25 13.39 -0.86
CA VAL A 129 12.64 12.26 -0.01
C VAL A 129 12.42 10.96 -0.78
N THR A 130 13.16 9.91 -0.43
CA THR A 130 13.00 8.59 -1.05
C THR A 130 12.00 7.76 -0.26
N MET A 131 10.89 7.36 -0.90
CA MET A 131 9.87 6.51 -0.29
C MET A 131 9.89 5.10 -0.86
N ARG A 132 10.00 4.09 0.01
CA ARG A 132 9.98 2.68 -0.37
C ARG A 132 8.88 1.91 0.34
N SER A 133 8.10 1.20 -0.46
CA SER A 133 7.11 0.22 -0.05
C SER A 133 6.82 -0.68 -1.26
N ALA A 134 6.37 -1.91 -1.01
CA ALA A 134 5.97 -2.81 -2.10
C ALA A 134 4.90 -2.20 -3.00
N LEU A 135 3.97 -1.41 -2.45
CA LEU A 135 2.91 -0.75 -3.20
C LEU A 135 3.41 0.50 -3.95
N SER A 136 4.27 1.33 -3.34
CA SER A 136 4.77 2.54 -3.98
C SER A 136 5.74 2.25 -5.13
N ALA A 137 6.55 1.21 -4.99
CA ALA A 137 7.49 0.80 -6.03
C ALA A 137 6.81 0.44 -7.35
N ILE A 138 5.53 0.02 -7.33
CA ILE A 138 4.78 -0.32 -8.55
C ILE A 138 4.70 0.86 -9.52
N VAL A 139 4.61 2.09 -9.01
CA VAL A 139 4.44 3.29 -9.84
C VAL A 139 5.67 4.21 -9.82
N LEU A 140 6.47 4.17 -8.74
CA LEU A 140 7.62 5.07 -8.59
C LEU A 140 8.93 4.50 -9.12
N LYS A 141 9.05 3.17 -9.25
CA LYS A 141 10.30 2.55 -9.72
C LYS A 141 10.44 2.79 -11.22
N GLY A 142 11.46 3.54 -11.62
CA GLY A 142 11.66 3.99 -13.00
C GLY A 142 11.77 5.50 -13.06
N GLU A 143 10.77 6.16 -13.68
CA GLU A 143 10.78 7.60 -13.99
C GLU A 143 10.95 8.50 -12.76
N PHE A 144 10.43 8.09 -11.60
CA PHE A 144 10.46 8.88 -10.37
C PHE A 144 11.61 8.50 -9.44
N ASP A 145 12.36 7.42 -9.72
CA ASP A 145 13.44 6.90 -8.86
C ASP A 145 13.07 6.84 -7.36
N GLU A 146 11.84 6.39 -7.05
CA GLU A 146 11.31 6.32 -5.68
C GLU A 146 11.22 7.68 -4.94
N ARG A 147 11.31 8.81 -5.64
CA ARG A 147 11.25 10.16 -5.06
C ARG A 147 9.82 10.66 -4.90
N VAL A 148 9.59 11.28 -3.73
CA VAL A 148 8.33 11.93 -3.38
C VAL A 148 8.59 13.23 -2.61
N ILE A 149 7.60 14.11 -2.59
CA ILE A 149 7.55 15.29 -1.74
C ILE A 149 6.47 15.10 -0.70
N ILE A 150 6.77 15.44 0.55
CA ILE A 150 5.77 15.43 1.62
C ILE A 150 4.97 16.75 1.55
N ARG A 151 3.69 16.65 1.20
CA ARG A 151 2.83 17.83 1.00
C ARG A 151 2.20 18.30 2.31
N ASP A 152 1.62 17.39 3.08
CA ASP A 152 0.97 17.72 4.33
C ASP A 152 1.06 16.60 5.37
N VAL A 153 1.13 16.99 6.64
CA VAL A 153 1.07 16.11 7.82
C VAL A 153 0.00 16.63 8.76
N ARG A 154 -0.90 15.75 9.20
CA ARG A 154 -2.06 16.06 10.04
C ARG A 154 -2.07 15.15 11.25
N TRP A 155 -2.58 15.71 12.36
CA TRP A 155 -2.75 14.99 13.61
C TRP A 155 -4.25 14.93 13.93
N PRO A 156 -4.95 13.85 13.55
CA PRO A 156 -6.38 13.71 13.81
C PRO A 156 -6.68 13.70 15.30
N ASP A 157 -7.92 14.06 15.64
CA ASP A 157 -8.38 14.01 17.02
C ASP A 157 -8.40 12.57 17.54
N MET A 158 -7.85 12.37 18.74
CA MET A 158 -7.83 11.09 19.42
C MET A 158 -8.32 11.24 20.86
N GLN A 159 -9.12 10.28 21.31
CA GLN A 159 -9.61 10.23 22.68
C GLN A 159 -8.50 9.77 23.63
N GLY A 160 -7.92 10.68 24.40
CA GLY A 160 -7.29 10.42 25.70
C GLY A 160 -6.25 9.30 25.83
N VAL A 161 -5.69 8.78 24.74
CA VAL A 161 -4.66 7.74 24.78
C VAL A 161 -3.31 8.40 25.01
N GLN A 162 -2.70 8.12 26.16
CA GLN A 162 -1.42 8.73 26.55
C GLN A 162 -0.27 8.25 25.67
N HIS A 163 -0.23 6.96 25.36
CA HIS A 163 0.92 6.30 24.72
C HIS A 163 0.84 6.18 23.20
N ALA A 164 -0.20 6.78 22.58
CA ALA A 164 -0.44 6.63 21.16
C ALA A 164 -0.90 7.94 20.52
N ARG A 165 -0.34 8.25 19.35
CA ARG A 165 -0.78 9.40 18.55
C ARG A 165 -0.81 9.02 17.06
N ALA A 166 -1.99 9.08 16.47
CA ALA A 166 -2.19 8.85 15.05
C ALA A 166 -1.77 10.09 14.25
N PHE A 167 -1.28 9.85 13.04
CA PHE A 167 -0.99 10.89 12.06
C PHE A 167 -1.48 10.46 10.68
N GLU A 168 -1.72 11.46 9.85
CA GLU A 168 -2.00 11.30 8.43
C GLU A 168 -0.99 12.15 7.66
N MET A 169 -0.46 11.61 6.57
CA MET A 169 0.53 12.26 5.73
C MET A 169 0.14 12.07 4.28
N THR A 170 0.19 13.14 3.49
CA THR A 170 0.07 13.03 2.04
C THR A 170 1.42 13.31 1.40
N VAL A 171 1.84 12.41 0.53
CA VAL A 171 3.05 12.55 -0.29
C VAL A 171 2.69 12.43 -1.77
N GLU A 172 3.43 13.15 -2.60
CA GLU A 172 3.22 13.22 -4.05
C GLU A 172 4.51 12.84 -4.77
N SER A 173 4.40 12.13 -5.89
CA SER A 173 5.56 11.72 -6.69
C SER A 173 6.32 12.94 -7.23
N ASP A 174 7.64 12.87 -7.21
CA ASP A 174 8.51 13.93 -7.73
C ASP A 174 9.44 13.39 -8.82
N MET A 175 9.56 14.12 -9.92
CA MET A 175 10.40 13.76 -11.04
C MET A 175 11.67 14.61 -11.04
N ILE A 176 12.81 13.98 -11.34
CA ILE A 176 14.07 14.70 -11.51
C ILE A 176 14.06 15.37 -12.89
N PHE A 177 13.87 16.68 -12.92
CA PHE A 177 14.12 17.47 -14.13
C PHE A 177 15.47 18.20 -13.99
N GLU A 178 16.42 17.89 -14.85
CA GLU A 178 17.54 18.79 -15.10
C GLU A 178 17.05 19.94 -15.98
N LEU A 179 16.93 21.12 -15.39
CA LEU A 179 16.58 22.35 -16.10
C LEU A 179 17.87 22.89 -16.74
N GLU A 180 18.11 22.55 -18.00
CA GLU A 180 19.16 23.20 -18.79
C GLU A 180 18.68 24.61 -19.18
N ILE A 181 19.21 25.63 -18.52
CA ILE A 181 19.03 27.03 -18.94
C ILE A 181 20.02 27.28 -20.08
N SER A 182 19.57 27.14 -21.32
CA SER A 182 20.33 27.65 -22.46
C SER A 182 20.34 29.19 -22.41
N GLN A 183 21.53 29.78 -22.28
CA GLN A 183 21.76 31.23 -22.39
C GLN A 183 21.73 31.70 -23.85
#